data_AF-A0A972V8L0-F1
#
_entry.id   AF-A0A972V8L0-F1
#
_cell.length_a   1.000
_cell.length_b   1.000
_cell.length_c   1.000
_cell.angle_alpha   90.00
_cell.angle_beta   90.00
_cell.angle_gamma   90.00
#
_symmetry.space_group_name_H-M   'P 1'
#
loop_
_entity.id
_entity.type
_entity.pdbx_description
1 polymer ?
#
loop_
_entity_poly.entity_id
_entity_poly.type
_entity_poly.pdbx_seq_one_letter_code
_entity_poly.pdbx_strand_id
1 'polypeptide(L)'
;SLNFNGKAIHVTSLALADPNVLAVRAIWFPEEEPNSLGAIDTTIIHGNGEGPVVVFESGEDANTVLSGFTLTGGLAESGAAIQCSQSGPTITHCVIAGNEATSLTGGAVNTVQGAATFINCTIADNTSLDVEGAAVVCEDSNDVFINCILWSSRPDQILVASGNDPLVEHCNVQGYLWPGAGNISLDPYFAHPGEYGDYHLQSASGRYDPNEMDPNAPVWVLDPVTSPCIDLGDPSSPFDRESPPNGNQANMGAFGNTKDASRSVVQAEIGFVSISEAGFKGNMSRYEITNGQYCEYLKAAMAQDMIVVHNDRVYAASDTEYTAPYFDTFALSEDSQIAYSSGTFSVRSRDDLSMVNHPVVCVTWFGATAFCEHYGYRLPTQEEWQAVADYDGSYTFGSGIDIYPNQANYSTINPLRLSSEPYTSPVGYYGGFGYGLCDLAGNVAEWTASISGASRIVGGGSWASRFRECTVEATAMYGPDSANGSTGFRVCQ
;
A
#
# COMPACT_ATOMS: atom_id res chain seq x y z
N SER A 1 15.21 17.95 8.75
CA SER A 1 16.62 17.65 9.11
C SER A 1 17.02 18.44 10.35
N LEU A 2 17.28 17.73 11.44
CA LEU A 2 17.89 18.29 12.66
C LEU A 2 19.40 18.00 12.60
N ASN A 3 20.22 19.04 12.54
CA ASN A 3 21.69 18.90 12.52
C ASN A 3 22.27 19.28 13.88
N PHE A 4 22.84 18.29 14.58
CA PHE A 4 23.43 18.46 15.91
C PHE A 4 24.95 18.71 15.88
N ASN A 5 25.53 19.03 14.71
CA ASN A 5 26.97 19.25 14.50
C ASN A 5 27.84 18.07 15.00
N GLY A 6 27.41 16.83 14.72
CA GLY A 6 28.13 15.62 15.12
C GLY A 6 27.99 15.25 16.61
N LYS A 7 27.12 15.94 17.37
CA LYS A 7 26.81 15.54 18.74
C LYS A 7 25.72 14.47 18.75
N ALA A 8 25.96 13.41 19.51
CA ALA A 8 24.97 12.38 19.79
C ALA A 8 23.77 12.94 20.57
N ILE A 9 22.58 12.39 20.31
CA ILE A 9 21.42 12.62 21.16
C ILE A 9 21.40 11.57 22.26
N HIS A 10 21.64 12.00 23.50
CA HIS A 10 21.53 11.12 24.66
C HIS A 10 20.10 11.16 25.18
N VAL A 11 19.42 10.03 25.09
CA VAL A 11 18.11 9.84 25.71
C VAL A 11 18.38 9.38 27.14
N THR A 12 17.82 10.05 28.16
CA THR A 12 18.14 9.74 29.57
C THR A 12 16.90 9.62 30.46
N SER A 13 16.96 8.73 31.45
CA SER A 13 15.88 8.50 32.44
C SER A 13 15.79 9.60 33.53
N LEU A 14 16.89 10.34 33.73
CA LEU A 14 17.08 11.42 34.70
C LEU A 14 17.81 12.62 34.07
N ALA A 15 17.44 13.85 34.47
CA ALA A 15 18.03 15.09 33.97
C ALA A 15 19.54 15.17 34.32
N LEU A 16 20.39 15.18 33.31
CA LEU A 16 21.83 15.44 33.48
C LEU A 16 22.08 16.94 33.67
N ALA A 17 23.08 17.27 34.49
CA ALA A 17 23.55 18.63 34.76
C ALA A 17 24.62 19.12 33.76
N ASP A 18 24.64 18.54 32.54
CA ASP A 18 25.57 18.97 31.48
C ASP A 18 24.85 19.88 30.47
N PRO A 19 25.23 21.17 30.35
CA PRO A 19 24.63 22.10 29.40
C PRO A 19 24.92 21.77 27.92
N ASN A 20 25.76 20.77 27.63
CA ASN A 20 26.02 20.29 26.27
C ASN A 20 25.22 19.05 25.87
N VAL A 21 24.43 18.47 26.77
CA VAL A 21 23.65 17.24 26.55
C VAL A 21 22.16 17.57 26.52
N LEU A 22 21.48 17.23 25.44
CA LEU A 22 20.02 17.35 25.34
C LEU A 22 19.39 16.11 25.99
N ALA A 23 19.17 16.14 27.30
CA ALA A 23 18.49 15.06 28.02
C ALA A 23 16.99 15.06 27.64
N VAL A 24 16.58 14.11 26.80
CA VAL A 24 15.17 13.95 26.41
C VAL A 24 14.65 12.61 26.93
N ARG A 25 13.47 12.61 27.58
CA ARG A 25 12.81 11.40 28.09
C ARG A 25 12.09 10.58 27.00
N ALA A 26 11.73 11.22 25.90
CA ALA A 26 11.15 10.64 24.70
C ALA A 26 11.29 11.65 23.55
N ILE A 27 11.74 11.21 22.38
CA ILE A 27 11.74 12.05 21.17
C ILE A 27 10.60 11.52 20.30
N TRP A 28 9.48 12.23 20.32
CA TRP A 28 8.26 11.90 19.56
C TRP A 28 7.56 13.23 19.19
N PHE A 29 6.96 13.32 18.00
CA PHE A 29 6.10 14.46 17.61
C PHE A 29 4.65 14.22 18.03
N PRO A 30 4.05 14.99 18.96
CA PRO A 30 2.71 14.72 19.47
C PRO A 30 1.67 14.71 18.34
N GLU A 31 0.86 13.63 18.33
CA GLU A 31 -0.34 13.47 17.51
C GLU A 31 -1.41 14.49 17.93
N GLU A 32 -1.42 15.71 17.38
CA GLU A 32 -2.60 16.58 17.41
C GLU A 32 -2.82 17.30 16.06
N GLU A 33 -3.88 16.86 15.36
CA GLU A 33 -4.64 17.49 14.25
C GLU A 33 -4.11 17.45 12.79
N PRO A 34 -5.02 17.36 11.79
CA PRO A 34 -4.87 16.54 10.59
C PRO A 34 -4.21 17.32 9.45
N ASN A 35 -2.98 16.93 9.09
CA ASN A 35 -2.44 16.94 7.70
C ASN A 35 -0.92 16.83 7.63
N SER A 36 -0.17 16.65 8.72
CA SER A 36 1.27 16.41 8.57
C SER A 36 1.88 15.57 9.70
N LEU A 37 1.79 14.24 9.56
CA LEU A 37 3.02 13.47 9.72
C LEU A 37 3.93 13.97 8.60
N GLY A 38 4.99 14.70 8.97
CA GLY A 38 6.13 14.85 8.06
C GLY A 38 6.65 13.44 7.85
N ALA A 39 6.63 12.98 6.60
CA ALA A 39 7.07 11.65 6.19
C ALA A 39 8.31 11.22 6.97
N ILE A 40 8.42 9.96 7.38
CA ILE A 40 9.59 9.44 8.11
C ILE A 40 10.89 9.86 7.39
N ASP A 41 10.86 9.92 6.05
CA ASP A 41 11.94 10.41 5.17
C ASP A 41 12.28 11.90 5.27
N THR A 42 11.39 12.74 5.80
CA THR A 42 11.60 14.18 5.97
C THR A 42 12.15 14.54 7.36
N THR A 43 12.02 13.62 8.33
CA THR A 43 12.45 13.79 9.72
C THR A 43 13.76 13.07 9.98
N ILE A 44 14.82 13.59 9.36
CA ILE A 44 16.18 13.02 9.42
C ILE A 44 16.97 13.56 10.62
N ILE A 45 17.64 12.65 11.34
CA ILE A 45 18.74 12.92 12.28
C ILE A 45 20.03 12.41 11.63
N HIS A 46 20.92 13.34 11.28
CA HIS A 46 22.14 13.03 10.54
C HIS A 46 23.39 13.17 11.42
N GLY A 47 24.22 12.12 11.48
CA GLY A 47 25.46 12.09 12.26
C GLY A 47 26.60 12.94 11.70
N ASN A 48 26.58 13.24 10.40
CA ASN A 48 27.61 14.01 9.67
C ASN A 48 29.03 13.40 9.72
N GLY A 49 29.12 12.07 9.68
CA GLY A 49 30.39 11.36 9.79
C GLY A 49 30.92 11.30 11.22
N GLU A 50 30.05 11.49 12.21
CA GLU A 50 30.34 11.33 13.63
C GLU A 50 29.19 10.52 14.26
N GLY A 51 29.46 9.74 15.30
CA GLY A 51 28.45 8.92 15.95
C GLY A 51 28.88 8.40 17.32
N PRO A 52 28.01 7.70 18.06
CA PRO A 52 26.63 7.30 17.72
C PRO A 52 25.66 8.46 17.41
N VAL A 53 24.66 8.26 16.55
CA VAL A 53 23.60 9.28 16.31
C VAL A 53 22.67 9.41 17.54
N VAL A 54 22.26 8.28 18.11
CA VAL A 54 21.42 8.19 19.32
C VAL A 54 22.06 7.23 20.33
N VAL A 55 22.02 7.60 21.61
CA VAL A 55 22.57 6.80 22.71
C VAL A 55 21.52 6.56 23.81
N PHE A 56 21.41 5.31 24.26
CA PHE A 56 20.62 4.86 25.41
C PHE A 56 21.55 4.15 26.41
N GLU A 57 21.92 4.81 27.51
CA GLU A 57 22.97 4.34 28.44
C GLU A 57 22.67 4.57 29.92
N SER A 58 21.45 4.95 30.29
CA SER A 58 21.08 5.32 31.66
C SER A 58 19.97 4.47 32.27
N GLY A 59 19.82 3.22 31.77
CA GLY A 59 18.81 2.27 32.25
C GLY A 59 17.41 2.55 31.71
N GLU A 60 17.31 3.05 30.49
CA GLU A 60 16.05 3.26 29.79
C GLU A 60 15.27 1.94 29.67
N ASP A 61 13.95 2.00 29.83
CA ASP A 61 13.06 0.83 29.70
C ASP A 61 12.15 0.97 28.47
N ALA A 62 11.23 0.01 28.28
CA ALA A 62 10.37 -0.03 27.11
C ALA A 62 9.46 1.20 26.94
N ASN A 63 9.29 2.04 27.98
CA ASN A 63 8.56 3.30 27.89
C ASN A 63 9.39 4.44 27.28
N THR A 64 10.70 4.25 27.13
CA THR A 64 11.55 5.15 26.37
C THR A 64 11.41 4.82 24.89
N VAL A 65 10.71 5.69 24.16
CA VAL A 65 10.37 5.47 22.75
C VAL A 65 11.14 6.43 21.83
N LEU A 66 11.74 5.87 20.78
CA LEU A 66 12.21 6.58 19.61
C LEU A 66 11.35 6.18 18.41
N SER A 67 10.63 7.13 17.81
CA SER A 67 9.66 6.82 16.75
C SER A 67 9.67 7.78 15.58
N GLY A 68 9.62 7.26 14.34
CA GLY A 68 9.34 8.07 13.15
C GLY A 68 10.53 8.87 12.61
N PHE A 69 11.76 8.40 12.82
CA PHE A 69 12.99 9.09 12.39
C PHE A 69 13.80 8.29 11.38
N THR A 70 14.44 9.00 10.46
CA THR A 70 15.56 8.47 9.66
C THR A 70 16.88 8.80 10.35
N LEU A 71 17.65 7.79 10.75
CA LEU A 71 18.98 7.91 11.35
C LEU A 71 20.04 7.52 10.31
N THR A 72 20.91 8.46 9.94
CA THR A 72 21.90 8.27 8.87
C THR A 72 23.19 9.04 9.12
N GLY A 73 24.25 8.67 8.40
CA GLY A 73 25.53 9.37 8.40
C GLY A 73 26.27 9.30 9.73
N GLY A 74 25.93 8.35 10.60
CA GLY A 74 26.70 8.06 11.80
C GLY A 74 28.00 7.33 11.47
N LEU A 75 29.08 7.67 12.18
CA LEU A 75 30.39 7.00 12.09
C LEU A 75 30.95 6.78 13.49
N ALA A 76 31.07 5.54 13.94
CA ALA A 76 31.59 5.21 15.28
C ALA A 76 32.37 3.89 15.26
N GLU A 77 33.04 3.51 16.36
CA GLU A 77 33.62 2.16 16.49
C GLU A 77 32.54 1.08 16.44
N SER A 78 31.50 1.24 17.26
CA SER A 78 30.27 0.43 17.27
C SER A 78 29.07 1.32 17.53
N GLY A 79 27.88 0.89 17.12
CA GLY A 79 26.63 1.62 17.36
C GLY A 79 26.56 2.94 16.61
N ALA A 80 27.04 2.98 15.36
CA ALA A 80 27.19 4.23 14.60
C ALA A 80 25.90 5.05 14.48
N ALA A 81 24.76 4.38 14.35
CA ALA A 81 23.44 5.00 14.43
C ALA A 81 22.89 4.97 15.86
N ILE A 82 22.80 3.79 16.46
CA ILE A 82 22.21 3.59 17.78
C ILE A 82 23.18 2.78 18.65
N GLN A 83 23.53 3.34 19.81
CA GLN A 83 24.20 2.60 20.87
C GLN A 83 23.25 2.44 22.07
N CYS A 84 22.93 1.18 22.40
CA CYS A 84 22.19 0.82 23.61
C CYS A 84 23.13 0.08 24.56
N SER A 85 23.20 0.50 25.82
CA SER A 85 23.99 -0.13 26.87
C SER A 85 23.18 -0.21 28.16
N GLN A 86 22.98 -1.43 28.66
CA GLN A 86 22.21 -1.69 29.88
C GLN A 86 20.81 -1.07 29.86
N SER A 87 20.19 -1.04 28.68
CA SER A 87 18.91 -0.38 28.40
C SER A 87 18.00 -1.25 27.52
N GLY A 88 16.69 -1.02 27.59
CA GLY A 88 15.69 -1.72 26.79
C GLY A 88 14.64 -0.76 26.21
N PRO A 89 15.04 0.24 25.39
CA PRO A 89 14.12 1.17 24.75
C PRO A 89 13.25 0.49 23.67
N THR A 90 12.16 1.15 23.32
CA THR A 90 11.35 0.81 22.13
C THR A 90 11.72 1.73 20.97
N ILE A 91 12.18 1.16 19.86
CA ILE A 91 12.45 1.86 18.60
C ILE A 91 11.38 1.44 17.60
N THR A 92 10.70 2.39 16.97
CA THR A 92 9.60 2.05 16.06
C THR A 92 9.46 3.00 14.89
N HIS A 93 9.02 2.52 13.73
CA HIS A 93 8.83 3.35 12.53
C HIS A 93 10.09 4.16 12.16
N CYS A 94 11.27 3.58 12.38
CA CYS A 94 12.56 4.22 12.11
C CYS A 94 13.22 3.61 10.89
N VAL A 95 13.79 4.47 10.05
CA VAL A 95 14.75 4.08 9.01
C VAL A 95 16.15 4.29 9.59
N ILE A 96 16.96 3.23 9.65
CA ILE A 96 18.33 3.25 10.16
C ILE A 96 19.22 2.84 9.00
N ALA A 97 19.77 3.82 8.29
CA ALA A 97 20.47 3.54 7.04
C ALA A 97 21.65 4.45 6.75
N GLY A 98 22.62 3.96 5.98
CA GLY A 98 23.81 4.73 5.61
C GLY A 98 24.72 5.09 6.79
N ASN A 99 24.81 4.22 7.80
CA ASN A 99 25.70 4.41 8.95
C ASN A 99 26.88 3.44 8.89
N GLU A 100 28.04 3.90 9.36
CA GLU A 100 29.30 3.18 9.24
C GLU A 100 29.91 2.87 10.62
N ALA A 101 30.08 1.58 10.91
CA ALA A 101 30.86 1.12 12.04
C ALA A 101 32.31 0.86 11.61
N THR A 102 33.25 1.33 12.42
CA THR A 102 34.69 1.27 12.11
C THR A 102 35.41 0.11 12.78
N SER A 103 34.79 -0.54 13.76
CA SER A 103 35.30 -1.76 14.40
C SER A 103 34.99 -3.01 13.56
N LEU A 104 35.90 -3.99 13.60
CA LEU A 104 35.77 -5.30 12.97
C LEU A 104 34.47 -6.05 13.30
N THR A 105 33.96 -5.83 14.51
CA THR A 105 32.74 -6.48 15.03
C THR A 105 31.65 -5.44 15.33
N GLY A 106 31.80 -4.22 14.83
CA GLY A 106 30.84 -3.14 15.05
C GLY A 106 29.66 -3.19 14.08
N GLY A 107 28.56 -2.54 14.45
CA GLY A 107 27.40 -2.35 13.59
C GLY A 107 26.79 -0.96 13.72
N ALA A 108 25.83 -0.65 12.85
CA ALA A 108 25.07 0.60 12.93
C ALA A 108 24.22 0.65 14.20
N VAL A 109 23.65 -0.48 14.60
CA VAL A 109 22.99 -0.67 15.89
C VAL A 109 23.87 -1.59 16.73
N ASN A 110 24.17 -1.17 17.96
CA ASN A 110 24.88 -2.00 18.92
C ASN A 110 24.12 -2.02 20.25
N THR A 111 23.76 -3.21 20.72
CA THR A 111 22.98 -3.45 21.94
C THR A 111 23.78 -4.30 22.91
N VAL A 112 24.13 -3.72 24.05
CA VAL A 112 25.00 -4.37 25.06
C VAL A 112 24.25 -4.52 26.38
N GLN A 113 24.15 -5.76 26.89
CA GLN A 113 23.52 -6.07 28.19
C GLN A 113 22.11 -5.49 28.37
N GLY A 114 21.32 -5.48 27.29
CA GLY A 114 20.03 -4.80 27.21
C GLY A 114 18.89 -5.68 26.68
N ALA A 115 17.76 -5.05 26.36
CA ALA A 115 16.61 -5.69 25.73
C ALA A 115 15.84 -4.68 24.86
N ALA A 116 16.50 -4.17 23.83
CA ALA A 116 15.88 -3.20 22.93
C ALA A 116 14.80 -3.87 22.07
N THR A 117 13.69 -3.18 21.84
CA THR A 117 12.59 -3.70 21.02
C THR A 117 12.42 -2.83 19.78
N PHE A 118 12.52 -3.45 18.60
CA PHE A 118 12.35 -2.82 17.29
C PHE A 118 11.03 -3.28 16.67
N ILE A 119 10.14 -2.33 16.35
CA ILE A 119 8.82 -2.61 15.77
C ILE A 119 8.64 -1.75 14.53
N ASN A 120 8.40 -2.37 13.37
CA ASN A 120 8.25 -1.63 12.12
C ASN A 120 9.48 -0.75 11.86
N CYS A 121 10.69 -1.31 11.84
CA CYS A 121 11.91 -0.58 11.50
C CYS A 121 12.49 -1.08 10.18
N THR A 122 13.11 -0.18 9.43
CA THR A 122 13.94 -0.54 8.26
C THR A 122 15.40 -0.27 8.60
N ILE A 123 16.21 -1.31 8.74
CA ILE A 123 17.65 -1.24 9.00
C ILE A 123 18.37 -1.65 7.72
N ALA A 124 18.87 -0.69 6.95
CA ALA A 124 19.35 -0.97 5.61
C ALA A 124 20.61 -0.20 5.22
N ASP A 125 21.37 -0.71 4.25
CA ASP A 125 22.54 -0.01 3.69
C ASP A 125 23.54 0.50 4.76
N ASN A 126 23.69 -0.24 5.85
CA ASN A 126 24.70 0.05 6.87
C ASN A 126 25.96 -0.74 6.61
N THR A 127 27.12 -0.18 6.94
CA THR A 127 28.40 -0.82 6.66
C THR A 127 29.23 -0.95 7.92
N SER A 128 29.82 -2.11 8.13
CA SER A 128 30.97 -2.29 9.00
C SER A 128 32.24 -2.34 8.15
N LEU A 129 33.34 -1.80 8.67
CA LEU A 129 34.62 -1.68 7.97
C LEU A 129 35.23 -3.05 7.58
N ASP A 130 34.74 -4.14 8.17
CA ASP A 130 35.45 -5.41 8.20
C ASP A 130 34.54 -6.65 8.18
N VAL A 131 35.13 -7.82 7.91
CA VAL A 131 34.47 -9.08 7.50
C VAL A 131 33.57 -9.76 8.55
N GLU A 132 33.59 -9.31 9.81
CA GLU A 132 32.91 -9.97 10.94
C GLU A 132 31.81 -9.11 11.58
N GLY A 133 31.53 -7.89 11.10
CA GLY A 133 30.50 -7.01 11.64
C GLY A 133 29.08 -7.32 11.13
N ALA A 134 28.11 -6.47 11.47
CA ALA A 134 26.75 -6.57 10.92
C ALA A 134 26.01 -5.22 11.01
N ALA A 135 24.79 -5.14 10.45
CA ALA A 135 23.92 -3.98 10.66
C ALA A 135 23.58 -3.80 12.14
N VAL A 136 23.24 -4.91 12.80
CA VAL A 136 22.90 -5.00 14.23
C VAL A 136 23.87 -5.96 14.91
N VAL A 137 24.45 -5.52 16.02
CA VAL A 137 25.31 -6.34 16.89
C VAL A 137 24.66 -6.46 18.27
N CYS A 138 24.40 -7.70 18.68
CA CYS A 138 23.83 -8.07 19.97
C CYS A 138 24.92 -8.66 20.89
N GLU A 139 25.16 -8.04 22.04
CA GLU A 139 26.16 -8.46 23.04
C GLU A 139 25.50 -8.67 24.40
N ASP A 140 25.30 -9.93 24.81
CA ASP A 140 24.63 -10.31 26.06
C ASP A 140 23.27 -9.61 26.25
N SER A 141 22.58 -9.34 25.14
CA SER A 141 21.27 -8.71 25.07
C SER A 141 20.15 -9.72 24.78
N ASN A 142 18.89 -9.30 24.96
CA ASN A 142 17.70 -10.06 24.58
C ASN A 142 16.80 -9.17 23.70
N ASP A 143 17.32 -8.76 22.55
CA ASP A 143 16.62 -7.85 21.66
C ASP A 143 15.46 -8.53 20.92
N VAL A 144 14.47 -7.73 20.54
CA VAL A 144 13.25 -8.18 19.86
C VAL A 144 13.06 -7.38 18.57
N PHE A 145 12.78 -8.08 17.47
CA PHE A 145 12.47 -7.49 16.16
C PHE A 145 11.13 -8.03 15.67
N ILE A 146 10.18 -7.14 15.41
CA ILE A 146 8.85 -7.46 14.89
C ILE A 146 8.55 -6.52 13.72
N ASN A 147 8.06 -7.06 12.60
CA ASN A 147 7.73 -6.28 11.39
C ASN A 147 8.91 -5.48 10.83
N CYS A 148 10.15 -5.91 11.06
CA CYS A 148 11.33 -5.18 10.62
C CYS A 148 11.84 -5.67 9.26
N ILE A 149 12.52 -4.79 8.53
CA ILE A 149 13.29 -5.15 7.34
C ILE A 149 14.76 -4.89 7.64
N LEU A 150 15.59 -5.92 7.53
CA LEU A 150 17.04 -5.84 7.66
C LEU A 150 17.67 -6.24 6.32
N TRP A 151 18.19 -5.28 5.57
CA TRP A 151 18.54 -5.50 4.16
C TRP A 151 19.74 -4.68 3.66
N SER A 152 20.52 -5.23 2.73
CA SER A 152 21.61 -4.51 2.04
C SER A 152 22.72 -3.96 2.94
N SER A 153 22.71 -4.32 4.22
CA SER A 153 23.82 -4.00 5.13
C SER A 153 24.97 -4.98 4.95
N ARG A 154 26.20 -4.56 5.28
CA ARG A 154 27.41 -5.37 5.10
C ARG A 154 28.26 -5.43 6.38
N PRO A 155 28.94 -6.55 6.65
CA PRO A 155 28.92 -7.78 5.86
C PRO A 155 27.68 -8.65 6.08
N ASP A 156 26.98 -8.52 7.21
CA ASP A 156 25.76 -9.27 7.53
C ASP A 156 24.67 -8.37 8.16
N GLN A 157 23.46 -8.91 8.36
CA GLN A 157 22.34 -8.16 8.95
C GLN A 157 22.34 -8.17 10.47
N ILE A 158 22.55 -9.34 11.08
CA ILE A 158 22.56 -9.52 12.53
C ILE A 158 23.77 -10.34 12.92
N LEU A 159 24.53 -9.85 13.89
CA LEU A 159 25.61 -10.56 14.56
C LEU A 159 25.27 -10.72 16.04
N VAL A 160 25.25 -11.96 16.52
CA VAL A 160 25.18 -12.26 17.95
C VAL A 160 26.61 -12.47 18.45
N ALA A 161 27.22 -11.43 19.00
CA ALA A 161 28.61 -11.45 19.45
C ALA A 161 28.77 -12.23 20.77
N SER A 162 27.78 -12.14 21.66
CA SER A 162 27.66 -12.96 22.89
C SER A 162 26.21 -13.06 23.34
N GLY A 163 25.89 -14.06 24.15
CA GLY A 163 24.55 -14.24 24.72
C GLY A 163 23.65 -15.18 23.92
N ASN A 164 22.34 -14.89 23.94
CA ASN A 164 21.33 -15.65 23.23
C ASN A 164 20.97 -14.97 21.91
N ASP A 165 20.41 -15.73 20.98
CA ASP A 165 19.84 -15.17 19.75
C ASP A 165 18.68 -14.21 20.08
N PRO A 166 18.56 -13.08 19.36
CA PRO A 166 17.42 -12.19 19.50
C PRO A 166 16.13 -12.87 19.00
N LEU A 167 14.98 -12.43 19.53
CA LEU A 167 13.69 -12.84 18.99
C LEU A 167 13.42 -12.04 17.71
N VAL A 168 13.27 -12.72 16.59
CA VAL A 168 13.00 -12.11 15.29
C VAL A 168 11.77 -12.78 14.70
N GLU A 169 10.66 -12.06 14.57
CA GLU A 169 9.41 -12.58 14.02
C GLU A 169 8.80 -11.59 13.04
N HIS A 170 8.14 -12.10 12.01
CA HIS A 170 7.51 -11.30 10.96
C HIS A 170 8.47 -10.26 10.34
N CYS A 171 9.74 -10.64 10.19
CA CYS A 171 10.78 -9.78 9.64
C CYS A 171 11.26 -10.28 8.27
N ASN A 172 11.72 -9.35 7.43
CA ASN A 172 12.48 -9.68 6.23
C ASN A 172 13.97 -9.47 6.50
N VAL A 173 14.74 -10.56 6.54
CA VAL A 173 16.16 -10.54 6.87
C VAL A 173 16.97 -11.07 5.68
N GLN A 174 17.85 -10.25 5.13
CA GLN A 174 18.71 -10.65 4.02
C GLN A 174 19.67 -11.77 4.43
N GLY A 175 19.87 -12.75 3.53
CA GLY A 175 20.83 -13.82 3.70
C GLY A 175 20.14 -15.16 3.92
N TYR A 176 20.40 -15.80 5.05
CA TYR A 176 19.70 -17.03 5.41
C TYR A 176 18.38 -16.69 6.10
N LEU A 177 17.37 -17.55 5.91
CA LEU A 177 16.08 -17.41 6.57
C LEU A 177 16.26 -17.47 8.09
N TRP A 178 16.13 -16.34 8.77
CA TRP A 178 16.28 -16.25 10.22
C TRP A 178 15.17 -17.03 10.94
N PRO A 179 15.47 -17.87 11.94
CA PRO A 179 14.45 -18.63 12.66
C PRO A 179 13.42 -17.72 13.32
N GLY A 180 12.13 -18.07 13.18
CA GLY A 180 11.03 -17.31 13.78
C GLY A 180 9.75 -17.42 12.97
N ALA A 181 8.61 -17.10 13.58
CA ALA A 181 7.33 -17.09 12.89
C ALA A 181 7.30 -15.97 11.84
N GLY A 182 6.76 -16.25 10.64
CA GLY A 182 6.50 -15.21 9.62
C GLY A 182 7.71 -14.55 8.98
N ASN A 183 8.94 -14.97 9.30
CA ASN A 183 10.13 -14.41 8.68
C ASN A 183 10.24 -14.79 7.20
N ILE A 184 10.79 -13.87 6.40
CA ILE A 184 11.10 -14.07 4.99
C ILE A 184 12.54 -13.61 4.68
N SER A 185 13.05 -13.99 3.51
CA SER A 185 14.34 -13.53 2.98
C SER A 185 14.22 -13.32 1.48
N LEU A 186 13.54 -12.24 1.09
CA LEU A 186 13.28 -11.87 -0.30
C LEU A 186 13.64 -10.40 -0.49
N ASP A 187 14.03 -10.02 -1.71
CA ASP A 187 14.31 -8.62 -2.02
C ASP A 187 13.08 -7.75 -1.65
N PRO A 188 13.22 -6.76 -0.75
CA PRO A 188 12.13 -5.91 -0.33
C PRO A 188 11.68 -4.96 -1.44
N TYR A 189 12.41 -4.83 -2.55
CA TYR A 189 12.12 -3.89 -3.63
C TYR A 189 11.88 -2.47 -3.11
N PHE A 190 12.86 -1.91 -2.40
CA PHE A 190 12.83 -0.49 -2.03
C PHE A 190 12.85 0.39 -3.29
N ALA A 191 12.13 1.51 -3.24
CA ALA A 191 12.00 2.43 -4.36
C ALA A 191 13.33 2.96 -4.87
N HIS A 192 14.14 3.50 -3.95
CA HIS A 192 15.44 4.09 -4.26
C HIS A 192 16.34 4.09 -3.00
N PRO A 193 16.88 2.94 -2.57
CA PRO A 193 17.71 2.84 -1.36
C PRO A 193 19.05 3.61 -1.47
N GLY A 194 19.73 3.85 -0.33
CA GLY A 194 21.01 4.57 -0.24
C GLY A 194 21.05 5.77 0.73
N GLU A 195 22.09 6.62 0.62
CA GLU A 195 22.46 7.70 1.58
C GLU A 195 21.34 8.71 1.90
N TYR A 196 20.43 8.95 0.95
CA TYR A 196 19.21 9.76 1.11
C TYR A 196 17.98 9.02 0.56
N GLY A 197 18.03 7.69 0.63
CA GLY A 197 17.17 6.81 -0.16
C GLY A 197 15.71 6.77 0.28
N ASP A 198 14.83 6.53 -0.69
CA ASP A 198 13.44 6.20 -0.46
C ASP A 198 13.32 4.69 -0.18
N TYR A 199 13.04 4.36 1.08
CA TYR A 199 12.86 2.99 1.56
C TYR A 199 11.40 2.54 1.58
N HIS A 200 10.48 3.27 0.94
CA HIS A 200 9.15 2.76 0.70
C HIS A 200 9.22 1.54 -0.22
N LEU A 201 8.31 0.59 0.02
CA LEU A 201 8.21 -0.63 -0.75
C LEU A 201 7.61 -0.32 -2.12
N GLN A 202 8.19 -0.84 -3.20
CA GLN A 202 7.58 -0.70 -4.53
C GLN A 202 6.22 -1.39 -4.56
N SER A 203 5.23 -0.77 -5.19
CA SER A 203 3.88 -1.32 -5.33
C SER A 203 3.23 -1.01 -6.68
N ALA A 204 2.71 -2.06 -7.31
CA ALA A 204 1.87 -1.92 -8.51
C ALA A 204 0.49 -1.30 -8.22
N SER A 205 0.11 -1.17 -6.94
CA SER A 205 -1.10 -0.48 -6.50
C SER A 205 -0.84 0.95 -6.00
N GLY A 206 0.42 1.35 -5.90
CA GLY A 206 0.82 2.68 -5.47
C GLY A 206 1.75 2.64 -4.27
N ARG A 207 2.97 3.10 -4.50
CA ARG A 207 3.92 3.49 -3.46
C ARG A 207 3.74 4.97 -3.16
N TYR A 208 3.88 5.35 -1.89
CA TYR A 208 3.87 6.74 -1.49
C TYR A 208 5.15 7.44 -1.95
N ASP A 209 5.03 8.58 -2.65
CA ASP A 209 6.15 9.43 -3.02
C ASP A 209 5.81 10.90 -2.73
N PRO A 210 6.29 11.48 -1.61
CA PRO A 210 5.98 12.85 -1.24
C PRO A 210 6.58 13.88 -2.19
N ASN A 211 7.49 13.47 -3.08
CA ASN A 211 8.11 14.34 -4.08
C ASN A 211 7.38 14.31 -5.43
N GLU A 212 6.24 13.62 -5.56
CA GLU A 212 5.44 13.69 -6.78
C GLU A 212 5.00 15.15 -7.04
N MET A 213 5.44 15.69 -8.16
CA MET A 213 5.33 17.12 -8.49
C MET A 213 4.12 17.44 -9.39
N ASP A 214 3.41 16.43 -9.91
CA ASP A 214 2.22 16.67 -10.72
C ASP A 214 1.04 17.10 -9.82
N PRO A 215 0.57 18.35 -9.89
CA PRO A 215 -0.54 18.83 -9.05
C PRO A 215 -1.88 18.14 -9.36
N ASN A 216 -1.95 17.35 -10.43
CA ASN A 216 -3.13 16.59 -10.82
C ASN A 216 -2.98 15.09 -10.58
N ALA A 217 -1.80 14.61 -10.20
CA ALA A 217 -1.60 13.24 -9.76
C ALA A 217 -1.70 13.17 -8.23
N PRO A 218 -2.26 12.10 -7.66
CA PRO A 218 -2.11 11.87 -6.24
C PRO A 218 -0.65 11.51 -5.92
N VAL A 219 -0.29 11.60 -4.64
CA VAL A 219 1.04 11.31 -4.07
C VAL A 219 1.47 9.82 -4.21
N TRP A 220 0.71 9.03 -4.99
CA TRP A 220 0.91 7.60 -5.17
C TRP A 220 1.47 7.32 -6.56
N VAL A 221 2.69 6.78 -6.59
CA VAL A 221 3.41 6.37 -7.81
C VAL A 221 3.24 4.86 -7.99
N LEU A 222 2.87 4.42 -9.20
CA LEU A 222 2.78 3.00 -9.50
C LEU A 222 4.14 2.46 -9.93
N ASP A 223 4.53 1.33 -9.34
CA ASP A 223 5.76 0.62 -9.68
C ASP A 223 5.47 -0.64 -10.51
N PRO A 224 6.42 -1.15 -11.32
CA PRO A 224 6.22 -2.35 -12.13
C PRO A 224 6.17 -3.65 -11.31
N VAL A 225 6.55 -3.60 -10.03
CA VAL A 225 6.58 -4.74 -9.11
C VAL A 225 5.88 -4.40 -7.81
N THR A 226 5.38 -5.43 -7.13
CA THR A 226 4.88 -5.31 -5.75
C THR A 226 5.84 -6.05 -4.83
N SER A 227 6.34 -5.34 -3.81
CA SER A 227 7.22 -5.90 -2.81
C SER A 227 6.58 -7.09 -2.10
N PRO A 228 7.35 -8.17 -1.82
CA PRO A 228 6.88 -9.27 -0.98
C PRO A 228 6.71 -8.86 0.48
N CYS A 229 7.21 -7.70 0.91
CA CYS A 229 7.06 -7.21 2.29
C CYS A 229 5.71 -6.53 2.55
N ILE A 230 4.89 -6.32 1.51
CA ILE A 230 3.55 -5.75 1.62
C ILE A 230 2.60 -6.82 2.18
N ASP A 231 1.76 -6.45 3.15
CA ASP A 231 0.80 -7.32 3.84
C ASP A 231 1.40 -8.56 4.55
N LEU A 232 2.69 -8.56 4.93
CA LEU A 232 3.33 -9.72 5.58
C LEU A 232 3.81 -9.48 7.01
N GLY A 233 3.47 -8.35 7.63
CA GLY A 233 3.70 -8.13 9.06
C GLY A 233 2.96 -9.15 9.95
N ASP A 234 3.18 -9.08 11.26
CA ASP A 234 2.48 -9.89 12.25
C ASP A 234 0.96 -9.73 12.07
N PRO A 235 0.20 -10.83 11.87
CA PRO A 235 -1.26 -10.79 11.71
C PRO A 235 -2.02 -10.15 12.88
N SER A 236 -1.40 -10.03 14.04
CA SER A 236 -1.96 -9.36 15.21
C SER A 236 -1.63 -7.87 15.30
N SER A 237 -0.73 -7.37 14.44
CA SER A 237 -0.35 -5.95 14.41
C SER A 237 -1.48 -5.09 13.83
N PRO A 238 -1.63 -3.84 14.32
CA PRO A 238 -2.52 -2.87 13.71
C PRO A 238 -2.08 -2.55 12.27
N PHE A 239 -3.06 -2.32 11.40
CA PHE A 239 -2.87 -1.91 10.00
C PHE A 239 -3.83 -0.78 9.59
N ASP A 240 -4.67 -0.33 10.52
CA ASP A 240 -5.79 0.59 10.29
C ASP A 240 -5.35 1.99 9.83
N ARG A 241 -4.06 2.30 9.96
CA ARG A 241 -3.46 3.54 9.49
C ARG A 241 -2.96 3.47 8.05
N GLU A 242 -2.88 2.29 7.44
CA GLU A 242 -2.45 2.15 6.05
C GLU A 242 -3.54 2.59 5.07
N SER A 243 -3.14 3.36 4.06
CA SER A 243 -4.05 3.88 3.04
C SER A 243 -4.61 2.75 2.18
N PRO A 244 -5.94 2.65 1.98
CA PRO A 244 -6.50 1.62 1.12
C PRO A 244 -6.00 1.72 -0.34
N PRO A 245 -5.86 0.59 -1.06
CA PRO A 245 -5.95 -0.80 -0.57
C PRO A 245 -4.77 -1.17 0.36
N ASN A 246 -5.07 -1.82 1.48
CA ASN A 246 -4.13 -2.11 2.57
C ASN A 246 -4.16 -3.58 3.07
N GLY A 247 -4.78 -4.49 2.29
CA GLY A 247 -4.65 -5.95 2.46
C GLY A 247 -5.18 -6.56 3.76
N ASN A 248 -5.68 -5.76 4.69
CA ASN A 248 -6.02 -6.12 6.07
C ASN A 248 -4.85 -6.70 6.90
N GLN A 249 -3.61 -6.35 6.55
CA GLN A 249 -2.42 -6.78 7.27
C GLN A 249 -1.33 -5.74 7.09
N ALA A 250 -0.58 -5.43 8.14
CA ALA A 250 0.44 -4.39 8.08
C ALA A 250 1.60 -4.79 7.16
N ASN A 251 2.17 -3.81 6.48
CA ASN A 251 3.44 -3.97 5.78
C ASN A 251 4.60 -4.15 6.78
N MET A 252 5.64 -4.86 6.37
CA MET A 252 6.91 -4.84 7.11
C MET A 252 7.66 -3.53 6.85
N GLY A 253 8.53 -3.13 7.79
CA GLY A 253 9.43 -1.99 7.69
C GLY A 253 8.89 -0.69 8.30
N ALA A 254 9.70 0.37 8.16
CA ALA A 254 9.49 1.68 8.78
C ALA A 254 8.12 2.32 8.53
N PHE A 255 7.52 2.05 7.36
CA PHE A 255 6.27 2.68 6.92
C PHE A 255 5.04 1.81 7.18
N GLY A 256 5.20 0.56 7.61
CA GLY A 256 4.07 -0.29 7.95
C GLY A 256 3.21 0.32 9.05
N ASN A 257 1.90 0.17 8.95
CA ASN A 257 0.92 0.84 9.81
C ASN A 257 1.05 2.37 9.87
N THR A 258 1.43 2.99 8.74
CA THR A 258 1.39 4.44 8.56
C THR A 258 0.58 4.81 7.33
N LYS A 259 0.11 6.07 7.24
CA LYS A 259 -0.62 6.56 6.06
C LYS A 259 0.23 6.53 4.78
N ASP A 260 1.55 6.52 4.94
CA ASP A 260 2.56 6.53 3.88
C ASP A 260 2.95 5.08 3.46
N ALA A 261 2.37 4.05 4.10
CA ALA A 261 2.57 2.66 3.71
C ALA A 261 2.18 2.43 2.24
N SER A 262 3.04 1.71 1.51
CA SER A 262 2.75 1.30 0.14
C SER A 262 1.52 0.42 0.06
N ARG A 263 0.71 0.61 -0.97
CA ARG A 263 -0.60 -0.03 -1.10
C ARG A 263 -0.51 -1.49 -1.51
N SER A 264 -1.46 -2.27 -1.04
CA SER A 264 -1.62 -3.68 -1.33
C SER A 264 -2.16 -3.93 -2.73
N VAL A 265 -1.82 -5.08 -3.31
CA VAL A 265 -2.54 -5.58 -4.48
C VAL A 265 -3.99 -5.86 -4.08
N VAL A 266 -4.94 -5.46 -4.92
CA VAL A 266 -6.34 -5.79 -4.67
C VAL A 266 -6.47 -7.30 -4.76
N GLN A 267 -6.81 -7.93 -3.63
CA GLN A 267 -6.93 -9.37 -3.53
C GLN A 267 -8.02 -9.89 -4.50
N ALA A 268 -7.92 -11.18 -4.85
CA ALA A 268 -8.98 -11.86 -5.60
C ALA A 268 -10.31 -11.84 -4.85
N GLU A 269 -10.26 -11.80 -3.50
CA GLU A 269 -11.43 -11.60 -2.66
C GLU A 269 -11.93 -10.16 -2.72
N ILE A 270 -13.24 -9.99 -2.81
CA ILE A 270 -13.88 -8.68 -2.87
C ILE A 270 -13.99 -8.12 -1.45
N GLY A 271 -13.30 -7.01 -1.18
CA GLY A 271 -13.47 -6.26 0.05
C GLY A 271 -14.82 -5.55 0.09
N PHE A 272 -15.53 -5.65 1.21
CA PHE A 272 -16.84 -5.03 1.42
C PHE A 272 -16.79 -3.96 2.52
N VAL A 273 -17.65 -2.94 2.36
CA VAL A 273 -17.98 -1.96 3.39
C VAL A 273 -19.42 -2.21 3.84
N SER A 274 -19.61 -2.42 5.14
CA SER A 274 -20.94 -2.57 5.74
C SER A 274 -21.58 -1.21 5.98
N ILE A 275 -22.77 -1.00 5.43
CA ILE A 275 -23.51 0.26 5.49
C ILE A 275 -24.87 0.00 6.11
N SER A 276 -25.30 0.89 7.00
CA SER A 276 -26.54 0.77 7.78
C SER A 276 -27.44 1.99 7.65
N GLU A 277 -27.55 2.53 6.44
CA GLU A 277 -28.33 3.72 6.14
C GLU A 277 -29.73 3.39 5.62
N ALA A 278 -30.63 4.38 5.65
CA ALA A 278 -32.02 4.18 5.23
C ALA A 278 -32.16 3.78 3.75
N GLY A 279 -31.27 4.27 2.88
CA GLY A 279 -31.27 3.97 1.44
C GLY A 279 -30.53 2.71 1.03
N PHE A 280 -29.63 2.19 1.89
CA PHE A 280 -28.95 0.92 1.67
C PHE A 280 -28.50 0.33 3.02
N LYS A 281 -28.96 -0.89 3.30
CA LYS A 281 -28.55 -1.68 4.47
C LYS A 281 -28.00 -3.02 3.99
N GLY A 282 -26.69 -3.13 3.97
CA GLY A 282 -26.01 -4.31 3.41
C GLY A 282 -24.51 -4.07 3.28
N ASN A 283 -23.89 -4.90 2.45
CA ASN A 283 -22.47 -4.80 2.15
C ASN A 283 -22.30 -4.35 0.69
N MET A 284 -21.59 -3.25 0.47
CA MET A 284 -21.22 -2.76 -0.85
C MET A 284 -19.73 -3.04 -1.08
N SER A 285 -19.33 -3.49 -2.26
CA SER A 285 -17.91 -3.66 -2.56
C SER A 285 -17.21 -2.31 -2.45
N ARG A 286 -16.06 -2.31 -1.77
CA ARG A 286 -15.27 -1.10 -1.51
C ARG A 286 -14.86 -0.40 -2.81
N TYR A 287 -14.52 -1.21 -3.80
CA TYR A 287 -14.01 -0.83 -5.11
C TYR A 287 -14.98 -1.27 -6.22
N GLU A 288 -14.79 -0.75 -7.43
CA GLU A 288 -15.26 -1.43 -8.63
C GLU A 288 -14.58 -2.80 -8.78
N ILE A 289 -15.21 -3.72 -9.50
CA ILE A 289 -14.61 -5.01 -9.83
C ILE A 289 -13.40 -4.79 -10.73
N THR A 290 -12.26 -5.39 -10.38
CA THR A 290 -11.01 -5.21 -11.12
C THR A 290 -10.89 -6.17 -12.30
N ASN A 291 -10.00 -5.88 -13.24
CA ASN A 291 -9.64 -6.81 -14.31
C ASN A 291 -9.12 -8.14 -13.75
N GLY A 292 -8.38 -8.13 -12.65
CA GLY A 292 -7.90 -9.33 -11.97
C GLY A 292 -9.05 -10.21 -11.49
N GLN A 293 -9.98 -9.63 -10.73
CA GLN A 293 -11.15 -10.33 -10.21
C GLN A 293 -12.03 -10.90 -11.34
N TYR A 294 -12.28 -10.11 -12.38
CA TYR A 294 -13.08 -10.56 -13.52
C TYR A 294 -12.35 -11.62 -14.37
N CYS A 295 -11.02 -11.54 -14.49
CA CYS A 295 -10.21 -12.55 -15.19
C CYS A 295 -10.25 -13.91 -14.47
N GLU A 296 -10.19 -13.92 -13.14
CA GLU A 296 -10.33 -15.15 -12.35
C GLU A 296 -11.74 -15.76 -12.50
N TYR A 297 -12.78 -14.92 -12.51
CA TYR A 297 -14.13 -15.37 -12.87
C TYR A 297 -14.17 -16.05 -14.25
N LEU A 298 -13.61 -15.40 -15.29
CA LEU A 298 -13.62 -15.95 -16.64
C LEU A 298 -12.90 -17.30 -16.71
N LYS A 299 -11.75 -17.44 -16.04
CA LYS A 299 -11.04 -18.72 -15.95
C LYS A 299 -11.87 -19.78 -15.23
N ALA A 300 -12.46 -19.44 -14.08
CA ALA A 300 -13.26 -20.37 -13.29
C ALA A 300 -14.53 -20.82 -14.04
N ALA A 301 -15.22 -19.89 -14.70
CA ALA A 301 -16.41 -20.18 -15.49
C ALA A 301 -16.08 -21.02 -16.74
N MET A 302 -14.94 -20.76 -17.40
CA MET A 302 -14.47 -21.56 -18.53
C MET A 302 -14.13 -22.99 -18.08
N ALA A 303 -13.45 -23.16 -16.95
CA ALA A 303 -13.12 -24.48 -16.40
C ALA A 303 -14.36 -25.29 -15.98
N GLN A 304 -15.50 -24.64 -15.79
CA GLN A 304 -16.80 -25.23 -15.47
C GLN A 304 -17.72 -25.36 -16.70
N ASP A 305 -17.21 -25.10 -17.90
CA ASP A 305 -17.97 -25.12 -19.16
C ASP A 305 -19.21 -24.19 -19.14
N MET A 306 -19.19 -23.12 -18.33
CA MET A 306 -20.30 -22.17 -18.21
C MET A 306 -20.29 -21.07 -19.25
N ILE A 307 -19.13 -20.78 -19.83
CA ILE A 307 -18.94 -19.75 -20.85
C ILE A 307 -18.25 -20.30 -22.09
N VAL A 308 -18.40 -19.59 -23.20
CA VAL A 308 -17.71 -19.86 -24.46
C VAL A 308 -17.16 -18.55 -25.03
N VAL A 309 -16.01 -18.61 -25.69
CA VAL A 309 -15.49 -17.48 -26.49
C VAL A 309 -15.87 -17.72 -27.95
N HIS A 310 -16.60 -16.77 -28.54
CA HIS A 310 -17.01 -16.77 -29.94
C HIS A 310 -16.66 -15.42 -30.57
N ASN A 311 -15.83 -15.42 -31.62
CA ASN A 311 -15.32 -14.21 -32.28
C ASN A 311 -14.77 -13.17 -31.29
N ASP A 312 -13.87 -13.62 -30.40
CA ASP A 312 -13.19 -12.78 -29.41
C ASP A 312 -14.12 -12.10 -28.39
N ARG A 313 -15.35 -12.59 -28.28
CA ARG A 313 -16.38 -12.16 -27.32
C ARG A 313 -16.83 -13.33 -26.45
N VAL A 314 -17.07 -13.08 -25.17
CA VAL A 314 -17.50 -14.09 -24.20
C VAL A 314 -19.02 -14.16 -24.14
N TYR A 315 -19.58 -15.35 -24.06
CA TYR A 315 -21.01 -15.61 -23.90
C TYR A 315 -21.24 -16.73 -22.88
N ALA A 316 -22.48 -16.86 -22.40
CA ALA A 316 -22.92 -18.09 -21.75
C ALA A 316 -22.76 -19.28 -22.72
N ALA A 317 -22.27 -20.43 -22.24
CA ALA A 317 -22.22 -21.65 -23.05
C ALA A 317 -23.63 -22.11 -23.49
N SER A 318 -24.67 -21.69 -22.76
CA SER A 318 -26.08 -21.95 -23.08
C SER A 318 -26.67 -21.00 -24.13
N ASP A 319 -26.02 -19.87 -24.44
CA ASP A 319 -26.48 -18.91 -25.46
C ASP A 319 -25.93 -19.29 -26.84
N THR A 320 -26.64 -20.20 -27.51
CA THR A 320 -26.23 -20.70 -28.83
C THR A 320 -26.44 -19.70 -29.97
N GLU A 321 -27.20 -18.64 -29.74
CA GLU A 321 -27.49 -17.58 -30.72
C GLU A 321 -26.60 -16.35 -30.51
N TYR A 322 -25.76 -16.34 -29.47
CA TYR A 322 -24.80 -15.28 -29.17
C TYR A 322 -25.44 -13.89 -29.06
N THR A 323 -26.58 -13.81 -28.34
CA THR A 323 -27.43 -12.61 -28.23
C THR A 323 -27.20 -11.81 -26.94
N ALA A 324 -26.64 -12.43 -25.91
CA ALA A 324 -26.35 -11.82 -24.61
C ALA A 324 -24.85 -11.91 -24.32
N PRO A 325 -24.02 -11.08 -24.98
CA PRO A 325 -22.58 -11.06 -24.77
C PRO A 325 -22.26 -10.70 -23.33
N TYR A 326 -21.22 -11.29 -22.77
CA TYR A 326 -20.72 -11.00 -21.42
C TYR A 326 -19.59 -9.97 -21.46
N PHE A 327 -18.59 -10.17 -22.32
CA PHE A 327 -17.34 -9.41 -22.28
C PHE A 327 -16.63 -9.41 -23.63
N ASP A 328 -16.00 -8.29 -23.98
CA ASP A 328 -15.20 -8.14 -25.19
C ASP A 328 -13.72 -8.29 -24.82
N THR A 329 -13.03 -9.26 -25.41
CA THR A 329 -11.59 -9.46 -25.15
C THR A 329 -10.75 -8.40 -25.85
N PHE A 330 -9.48 -8.29 -25.48
CA PHE A 330 -8.54 -7.37 -26.12
C PHE A 330 -8.45 -7.54 -27.65
N ALA A 331 -8.61 -8.76 -28.17
CA ALA A 331 -8.59 -8.99 -29.60
C ALA A 331 -9.79 -8.37 -30.35
N LEU A 332 -10.92 -8.17 -29.65
CA LEU A 332 -12.12 -7.53 -30.18
C LEU A 332 -12.13 -6.01 -29.94
N SER A 333 -11.67 -5.57 -28.77
CA SER A 333 -11.66 -4.17 -28.35
C SER A 333 -10.32 -3.81 -27.71
N GLU A 334 -9.61 -2.83 -28.28
CA GLU A 334 -8.31 -2.40 -27.76
C GLU A 334 -8.40 -1.78 -26.35
N ASP A 335 -9.60 -1.32 -25.96
CA ASP A 335 -9.89 -0.79 -24.64
C ASP A 335 -9.90 -1.89 -23.55
N SER A 336 -10.05 -3.16 -23.93
CA SER A 336 -10.11 -4.28 -22.99
C SER A 336 -8.73 -4.64 -22.46
N GLN A 337 -8.67 -4.85 -21.14
CA GLN A 337 -7.43 -5.17 -20.43
C GLN A 337 -7.25 -6.67 -20.19
N ILE A 338 -8.19 -7.50 -20.66
CA ILE A 338 -8.13 -8.96 -20.56
C ILE A 338 -8.02 -9.56 -21.96
N ALA A 339 -6.91 -10.26 -22.21
CA ALA A 339 -6.69 -11.01 -23.43
C ALA A 339 -7.17 -12.46 -23.27
N TYR A 340 -7.61 -13.06 -24.37
CA TYR A 340 -7.85 -14.50 -24.47
C TYR A 340 -6.92 -15.09 -25.51
N SER A 341 -6.08 -16.04 -25.09
CA SER A 341 -5.17 -16.72 -26.00
C SER A 341 -4.87 -18.12 -25.49
N SER A 342 -4.66 -19.08 -26.40
CA SER A 342 -4.31 -20.46 -26.04
C SER A 342 -5.27 -21.11 -25.04
N GLY A 343 -6.57 -20.77 -25.10
CA GLY A 343 -7.60 -21.35 -24.22
C GLY A 343 -7.68 -20.76 -22.81
N THR A 344 -6.99 -19.65 -22.53
CA THR A 344 -6.99 -19.03 -21.20
C THR A 344 -7.08 -17.51 -21.27
N PHE A 345 -7.54 -16.90 -20.17
CA PHE A 345 -7.61 -15.46 -19.98
C PHE A 345 -6.40 -14.94 -19.21
N SER A 346 -5.91 -13.76 -19.56
CA SER A 346 -4.82 -13.08 -18.87
C SER A 346 -5.03 -11.59 -18.86
N VAL A 347 -4.81 -10.94 -17.72
CA VAL A 347 -4.76 -9.47 -17.65
C VAL A 347 -3.47 -8.98 -18.31
N ARG A 348 -3.56 -7.87 -19.04
CA ARG A 348 -2.45 -7.26 -19.77
C ARG A 348 -1.66 -6.30 -18.88
N SER A 349 -0.44 -5.99 -19.32
CA SER A 349 0.32 -4.83 -18.84
C SER A 349 0.37 -3.75 -19.92
N ARG A 350 0.44 -2.49 -19.51
CA ARG A 350 0.55 -1.30 -20.38
C ARG A 350 1.61 -0.38 -19.82
N ASP A 351 2.54 0.05 -20.66
CA ASP A 351 3.61 0.99 -20.26
C ASP A 351 4.34 0.50 -18.97
N ASP A 352 4.65 -0.80 -18.92
CA ASP A 352 5.25 -1.53 -17.77
C ASP A 352 4.40 -1.60 -16.48
N LEU A 353 3.16 -1.09 -16.52
CA LEU A 353 2.18 -1.17 -15.43
C LEU A 353 1.24 -2.36 -15.61
N SER A 354 0.97 -3.07 -14.52
CA SER A 354 -0.03 -4.15 -14.50
C SER A 354 -1.45 -3.59 -14.47
N MET A 355 -2.33 -4.04 -15.36
CA MET A 355 -3.73 -3.60 -15.39
C MET A 355 -4.64 -4.41 -14.46
N VAL A 356 -4.07 -5.30 -13.65
CA VAL A 356 -4.80 -6.22 -12.75
C VAL A 356 -5.70 -5.50 -11.77
N ASN A 357 -5.27 -4.35 -11.24
CA ASN A 357 -6.02 -3.56 -10.25
C ASN A 357 -6.84 -2.43 -10.86
N HIS A 358 -6.81 -2.25 -12.18
CA HIS A 358 -7.70 -1.31 -12.86
C HIS A 358 -9.13 -1.88 -12.88
N PRO A 359 -10.17 -1.04 -12.86
CA PRO A 359 -11.55 -1.51 -13.01
C PRO A 359 -11.70 -2.26 -14.33
N VAL A 360 -12.53 -3.30 -14.31
CA VAL A 360 -12.89 -4.00 -15.53
C VAL A 360 -13.74 -3.10 -16.42
N VAL A 361 -13.35 -3.00 -17.68
CA VAL A 361 -14.06 -2.29 -18.76
C VAL A 361 -14.35 -3.27 -19.89
N CYS A 362 -15.12 -2.86 -20.90
CA CYS A 362 -15.57 -3.76 -21.97
C CYS A 362 -16.42 -4.94 -21.46
N VAL A 363 -17.01 -4.77 -20.28
CA VAL A 363 -18.00 -5.67 -19.69
C VAL A 363 -19.40 -5.13 -19.94
N THR A 364 -20.28 -6.04 -20.35
CA THR A 364 -21.69 -5.72 -20.57
C THR A 364 -22.48 -5.86 -19.27
N TRP A 365 -23.74 -5.41 -19.27
CA TRP A 365 -24.63 -5.65 -18.13
C TRP A 365 -24.86 -7.15 -17.88
N PHE A 366 -24.93 -7.96 -18.95
CA PHE A 366 -25.08 -9.42 -18.83
C PHE A 366 -23.85 -10.06 -18.19
N GLY A 367 -22.64 -9.64 -18.58
CA GLY A 367 -21.39 -10.14 -18.00
C GLY A 367 -21.23 -9.76 -16.54
N ALA A 368 -21.56 -8.51 -16.19
CA ALA A 368 -21.57 -8.03 -14.81
C ALA A 368 -22.57 -8.82 -13.93
N THR A 369 -23.75 -9.13 -14.47
CA THR A 369 -24.76 -9.94 -13.77
C THR A 369 -24.31 -11.40 -13.61
N ALA A 370 -23.74 -12.00 -14.66
CA ALA A 370 -23.24 -13.37 -14.59
C ALA A 370 -22.09 -13.52 -13.58
N PHE A 371 -21.21 -12.52 -13.47
CA PHE A 371 -20.21 -12.46 -12.40
C PHE A 371 -20.86 -12.44 -11.02
N CYS A 372 -21.88 -11.60 -10.83
CA CYS A 372 -22.61 -11.53 -9.56
C CYS A 372 -23.23 -12.89 -9.20
N GLU A 373 -23.93 -13.52 -10.15
CA GLU A 373 -24.58 -14.82 -9.96
C GLU A 373 -23.58 -15.93 -9.60
N HIS A 374 -22.41 -15.93 -10.23
CA HIS A 374 -21.35 -16.92 -9.97
C HIS A 374 -20.91 -16.95 -8.51
N TYR A 375 -20.79 -15.78 -7.89
CA TYR A 375 -20.30 -15.63 -6.52
C TYR A 375 -21.40 -15.36 -5.48
N GLY A 376 -22.68 -15.32 -5.89
CA GLY A 376 -23.80 -15.05 -4.99
C GLY A 376 -23.93 -13.58 -4.56
N TYR A 377 -23.51 -12.64 -5.42
CA TYR A 377 -23.71 -11.21 -5.26
C TYR A 377 -24.85 -10.71 -6.16
N ARG A 378 -25.05 -9.38 -6.18
CA ARG A 378 -25.91 -8.68 -7.15
C ARG A 378 -25.33 -7.31 -7.48
N LEU A 379 -25.79 -6.74 -8.60
CA LEU A 379 -25.60 -5.31 -8.88
C LEU A 379 -26.46 -4.48 -7.90
N PRO A 380 -25.99 -3.32 -7.43
CA PRO A 380 -26.84 -2.38 -6.70
C PRO A 380 -27.94 -1.83 -7.62
N THR A 381 -29.09 -1.45 -7.07
CA THR A 381 -30.01 -0.57 -7.81
C THR A 381 -29.43 0.83 -7.90
N GLN A 382 -29.92 1.66 -8.83
CA GLN A 382 -29.50 3.06 -8.92
C GLN A 382 -29.74 3.81 -7.60
N GLU A 383 -30.85 3.53 -6.93
CA GLU A 383 -31.21 4.15 -5.65
C GLU A 383 -30.25 3.73 -4.53
N GLU A 384 -29.87 2.45 -4.47
CA GLU A 384 -28.88 1.95 -3.51
C GLU A 384 -27.49 2.52 -3.79
N TRP A 385 -27.10 2.58 -5.07
CA TRP A 385 -25.83 3.19 -5.49
C TRP A 385 -25.76 4.65 -5.09
N GLN A 386 -26.81 5.43 -5.38
CA GLN A 386 -26.88 6.83 -5.01
C GLN A 386 -26.88 7.02 -3.48
N ALA A 387 -27.57 6.16 -2.74
CA ALA A 387 -27.64 6.26 -1.27
C ALA A 387 -26.27 6.09 -0.59
N VAL A 388 -25.34 5.36 -1.19
CA VAL A 388 -23.99 5.20 -0.64
C VAL A 388 -22.99 6.22 -1.18
N ALA A 389 -23.24 6.76 -2.37
CA ALA A 389 -22.42 7.82 -2.97
C ALA A 389 -22.71 9.19 -2.37
N ASP A 390 -23.98 9.45 -2.04
CA ASP A 390 -24.42 10.65 -1.31
C ASP A 390 -24.25 10.43 0.21
N TYR A 391 -23.01 10.48 0.68
CA TYR A 391 -22.68 10.34 2.10
C TYR A 391 -23.50 11.34 2.93
N ASP A 392 -24.36 10.81 3.82
CA ASP A 392 -25.29 11.52 4.70
C ASP A 392 -26.20 12.61 4.06
N GLY A 393 -26.25 12.68 2.73
CA GLY A 393 -26.96 13.74 2.01
C GLY A 393 -26.11 14.99 1.74
N SER A 394 -24.82 14.99 2.06
CA SER A 394 -23.94 16.14 1.89
C SER A 394 -23.07 16.10 0.64
N TYR A 395 -22.94 14.96 -0.03
CA TYR A 395 -21.98 14.78 -1.12
C TYR A 395 -22.59 15.11 -2.48
N THR A 396 -21.96 16.04 -3.21
CA THR A 396 -22.31 16.29 -4.63
C THR A 396 -21.70 15.22 -5.54
N PHE A 397 -20.52 14.74 -5.17
CA PHE A 397 -19.75 13.69 -5.84
C PHE A 397 -19.47 12.59 -4.83
N GLY A 398 -19.31 11.35 -5.29
CA GLY A 398 -18.90 10.24 -4.41
C GLY A 398 -17.55 10.44 -3.69
N SER A 399 -16.81 11.50 -4.05
CA SER A 399 -15.55 11.93 -3.42
C SER A 399 -15.67 13.17 -2.51
N GLY A 400 -16.86 13.76 -2.36
CA GLY A 400 -17.09 14.94 -1.51
C GLY A 400 -18.04 16.00 -2.11
N ILE A 401 -18.04 17.19 -1.50
CA ILE A 401 -18.88 18.33 -1.94
C ILE A 401 -18.39 18.90 -3.27
N ASP A 402 -17.07 18.98 -3.42
CA ASP A 402 -16.35 19.41 -4.63
C ASP A 402 -15.57 18.21 -5.21
N ILE A 403 -15.15 18.33 -6.47
CA ILE A 403 -14.34 17.32 -7.14
C ILE A 403 -13.05 17.95 -7.68
N TYR A 404 -11.93 17.34 -7.34
CA TYR A 404 -10.60 17.73 -7.79
C TYR A 404 -9.87 16.54 -8.45
N PRO A 405 -8.90 16.78 -9.35
CA PRO A 405 -8.12 15.73 -10.02
C PRO A 405 -7.39 14.75 -9.09
N ASN A 406 -7.09 15.15 -7.86
CA ASN A 406 -6.46 14.30 -6.84
C ASN A 406 -7.46 13.51 -5.99
N GLN A 407 -8.76 13.55 -6.31
CA GLN A 407 -9.83 12.83 -5.61
C GLN A 407 -10.61 11.85 -6.50
N ALA A 408 -10.53 12.02 -7.82
CA ALA A 408 -11.26 11.24 -8.79
C ALA A 408 -10.61 11.34 -10.17
N ASN A 409 -10.81 10.31 -11.01
CA ASN A 409 -10.35 10.31 -12.40
C ASN A 409 -11.49 10.67 -13.36
N TYR A 410 -11.42 11.84 -14.00
CA TYR A 410 -12.46 12.34 -14.91
C TYR A 410 -11.86 13.28 -15.95
N SER A 411 -12.64 13.68 -16.97
CA SER A 411 -12.27 14.65 -18.01
C SER A 411 -10.99 14.31 -18.77
N THR A 412 -10.82 13.03 -19.10
CA THR A 412 -9.68 12.46 -19.84
C THR A 412 -8.33 12.72 -19.15
N ILE A 413 -8.33 12.92 -17.84
CA ILE A 413 -7.10 13.01 -17.06
C ILE A 413 -6.38 11.65 -17.17
N ASN A 414 -5.08 11.70 -17.42
CA ASN A 414 -4.24 10.52 -17.58
C ASN A 414 -3.17 10.53 -16.48
N PRO A 415 -3.56 10.19 -15.23
CA PRO A 415 -2.67 10.34 -14.08
C PRO A 415 -1.44 9.43 -14.17
N LEU A 416 -1.54 8.34 -14.93
CA LEU A 416 -0.49 7.35 -15.11
C LEU A 416 0.31 7.53 -16.41
N ARG A 417 0.01 8.57 -17.18
CA ARG A 417 0.67 8.88 -18.47
C ARG A 417 0.67 7.69 -19.44
N LEU A 418 -0.42 6.91 -19.44
CA LEU A 418 -0.58 5.76 -20.33
C LEU A 418 -0.53 6.22 -21.79
N SER A 419 0.04 5.38 -22.65
CA SER A 419 0.25 5.71 -24.07
C SER A 419 -1.02 5.65 -24.93
N SER A 420 -2.10 5.09 -24.41
CA SER A 420 -3.40 4.93 -25.10
C SER A 420 -4.57 5.02 -24.13
N GLU A 421 -5.79 5.07 -24.65
CA GLU A 421 -7.00 4.88 -23.85
C GLU A 421 -7.23 3.38 -23.54
N PRO A 422 -8.03 3.03 -22.52
CA PRO A 422 -8.64 3.92 -21.53
C PRO A 422 -7.64 4.42 -20.48
N TYR A 423 -7.86 5.63 -19.95
CA TYR A 423 -7.03 6.24 -18.92
C TYR A 423 -7.51 5.95 -17.50
N THR A 424 -8.05 4.75 -17.24
CA THR A 424 -8.45 4.36 -15.88
C THR A 424 -7.26 4.36 -14.93
N SER A 425 -7.54 4.55 -13.64
CA SER A 425 -6.57 4.34 -12.55
C SER A 425 -6.87 3.02 -11.83
N PRO A 426 -5.88 2.40 -11.14
CA PRO A 426 -6.17 1.33 -10.19
C PRO A 426 -7.27 1.73 -9.22
N VAL A 427 -8.09 0.78 -8.81
CA VAL A 427 -9.12 1.06 -7.80
C VAL A 427 -8.46 1.45 -6.47
N GLY A 428 -9.08 2.38 -5.75
CA GLY A 428 -8.53 2.95 -4.52
C GLY A 428 -7.41 3.98 -4.74
N TYR A 429 -7.05 4.31 -5.98
CA TYR A 429 -5.95 5.23 -6.28
C TYR A 429 -6.11 6.59 -5.58
N TYR A 430 -7.35 7.06 -5.43
CA TYR A 430 -7.67 8.34 -4.76
C TYR A 430 -8.02 8.21 -3.27
N GLY A 431 -7.98 6.99 -2.71
CA GLY A 431 -8.38 6.72 -1.33
C GLY A 431 -9.88 6.51 -1.17
N GLY A 432 -10.31 6.30 0.08
CA GLY A 432 -11.72 6.09 0.44
C GLY A 432 -12.39 7.39 0.88
N PHE A 433 -13.67 7.54 0.52
CA PHE A 433 -14.52 8.68 0.86
C PHE A 433 -15.81 8.22 1.53
N GLY A 434 -16.51 9.14 2.19
CA GLY A 434 -17.78 8.85 2.88
C GLY A 434 -17.67 7.65 3.83
N TYR A 435 -18.43 6.59 3.55
CA TYR A 435 -18.43 5.34 4.32
C TYR A 435 -17.15 4.49 4.15
N GLY A 436 -16.12 5.00 3.46
CA GLY A 436 -14.89 4.28 3.12
C GLY A 436 -14.94 3.56 1.78
N LEU A 437 -15.92 3.89 0.93
CA LEU A 437 -16.00 3.44 -0.46
C LEU A 437 -15.04 4.26 -1.33
N CYS A 438 -14.54 3.65 -2.39
CA CYS A 438 -13.61 4.27 -3.34
C CYS A 438 -14.27 4.45 -4.71
N ASP A 439 -13.80 5.47 -5.44
CA ASP A 439 -14.05 5.66 -6.87
C ASP A 439 -15.54 5.77 -7.27
N LEU A 440 -16.41 6.22 -6.35
CA LEU A 440 -17.83 6.50 -6.67
C LEU A 440 -18.04 7.74 -7.55
N ALA A 441 -16.96 8.46 -7.87
CA ALA A 441 -16.95 9.53 -8.86
C ALA A 441 -15.80 9.30 -9.85
N GLY A 442 -16.13 9.21 -11.15
CA GLY A 442 -15.15 9.00 -12.20
C GLY A 442 -14.66 7.55 -12.31
N ASN A 443 -13.44 7.38 -12.83
CA ASN A 443 -12.80 6.11 -13.17
C ASN A 443 -13.60 5.30 -14.20
N VAL A 444 -14.68 4.60 -13.81
CA VAL A 444 -15.63 3.97 -14.74
C VAL A 444 -17.06 4.19 -14.30
N ALA A 445 -17.97 4.37 -15.27
CA ALA A 445 -19.39 4.38 -14.96
C ALA A 445 -19.83 2.97 -14.55
N GLU A 446 -20.73 2.86 -13.58
CA GLU A 446 -21.01 1.56 -12.95
C GLU A 446 -22.40 1.02 -13.32
N TRP A 447 -22.45 -0.19 -13.85
CA TRP A 447 -23.71 -0.90 -14.09
C TRP A 447 -24.54 -1.06 -12.82
N THR A 448 -25.82 -0.71 -12.92
CA THR A 448 -26.83 -0.96 -11.87
C THR A 448 -27.85 -2.01 -12.33
N ALA A 449 -28.61 -2.56 -11.40
CA ALA A 449 -29.76 -3.41 -11.69
C ALA A 449 -30.96 -2.64 -12.30
N SER A 450 -30.97 -1.30 -12.19
CA SER A 450 -32.09 -0.45 -12.60
C SER A 450 -32.22 -0.33 -14.12
N ILE A 451 -33.46 -0.20 -14.59
CA ILE A 451 -33.83 -0.16 -16.01
C ILE A 451 -34.52 1.16 -16.37
N SER A 452 -34.22 1.69 -17.55
CA SER A 452 -34.92 2.82 -18.16
C SER A 452 -35.27 2.48 -19.60
N GLY A 453 -36.54 2.17 -19.87
CA GLY A 453 -36.97 1.67 -21.17
C GLY A 453 -36.34 0.32 -21.51
N ALA A 454 -35.57 0.27 -22.61
CA ALA A 454 -34.80 -0.91 -23.02
C ALA A 454 -33.32 -0.87 -22.55
N SER A 455 -32.93 0.19 -21.85
CA SER A 455 -31.55 0.46 -21.42
C SER A 455 -31.36 0.20 -19.94
N ARG A 456 -30.11 0.00 -19.54
CA ARG A 456 -29.68 -0.10 -18.15
C ARG A 456 -29.07 1.21 -17.69
N ILE A 457 -29.28 1.53 -16.42
CA ILE A 457 -28.78 2.76 -15.81
C ILE A 457 -27.36 2.52 -15.31
N VAL A 458 -26.48 3.49 -15.55
CA VAL A 458 -25.16 3.58 -14.91
C VAL A 458 -25.02 4.89 -14.13
N GLY A 459 -24.27 4.85 -13.03
CA GLY A 459 -23.95 6.00 -12.19
C GLY A 459 -22.44 6.32 -12.13
N GLY A 460 -22.08 7.43 -11.50
CA GLY A 460 -20.70 7.77 -11.12
C GLY A 460 -19.84 8.47 -12.16
N GLY A 461 -20.20 8.38 -13.44
CA GLY A 461 -19.34 8.89 -14.53
C GLY A 461 -18.05 8.08 -14.68
N SER A 462 -17.14 8.51 -15.54
CA SER A 462 -15.92 7.74 -15.88
C SER A 462 -14.71 8.66 -16.07
N TRP A 463 -13.53 8.06 -16.30
CA TRP A 463 -12.32 8.80 -16.70
C TRP A 463 -12.56 9.72 -17.90
N ALA A 464 -13.46 9.38 -18.82
CA ALA A 464 -13.77 10.19 -20.00
C ALA A 464 -14.88 11.24 -19.76
N SER A 465 -15.59 11.17 -18.62
CA SER A 465 -16.74 12.01 -18.31
C SER A 465 -16.32 13.39 -17.82
N ARG A 466 -17.11 14.42 -18.16
CA ARG A 466 -16.92 15.76 -17.57
C ARG A 466 -17.33 15.72 -16.10
N PHE A 467 -16.80 16.63 -15.29
CA PHE A 467 -17.10 16.67 -13.86
C PHE A 467 -18.60 16.61 -13.54
N ARG A 468 -19.46 17.30 -14.30
CA ARG A 468 -20.93 17.32 -14.09
C ARG A 468 -21.62 15.98 -14.30
N GLU A 469 -20.97 15.06 -15.00
CA GLU A 469 -21.46 13.71 -15.27
C GLU A 469 -21.02 12.72 -14.18
N CYS A 470 -20.15 13.15 -13.26
CA CYS A 470 -19.67 12.36 -12.12
C CYS A 470 -20.40 12.67 -10.80
N THR A 471 -21.48 13.45 -10.82
CA THR A 471 -22.26 13.75 -9.61
C THR A 471 -23.06 12.54 -9.17
N VAL A 472 -23.42 12.48 -7.88
CA VAL A 472 -24.22 11.37 -7.31
C VAL A 472 -25.62 11.24 -7.93
N GLU A 473 -26.14 12.34 -8.50
CA GLU A 473 -27.44 12.37 -9.20
C GLU A 473 -27.34 12.08 -10.71
N ALA A 474 -26.15 12.21 -11.30
CA ALA A 474 -25.98 12.03 -12.73
C ALA A 474 -26.10 10.55 -13.11
N THR A 475 -26.90 10.30 -14.15
CA THR A 475 -27.09 8.95 -14.70
C THR A 475 -26.90 8.95 -16.20
N ALA A 476 -26.38 7.84 -16.72
CA ALA A 476 -26.38 7.56 -18.15
C ALA A 476 -27.12 6.24 -18.43
N MET A 477 -27.47 6.03 -19.69
CA MET A 477 -28.24 4.86 -20.14
C MET A 477 -27.54 4.20 -21.32
N TYR A 478 -27.30 2.91 -21.21
CA TYR A 478 -26.68 2.10 -22.25
C TYR A 478 -27.49 0.84 -22.52
N GLY A 479 -27.39 0.30 -23.73
CA GLY A 479 -27.96 -1.01 -24.03
C GLY A 479 -27.30 -2.09 -23.15
N PRO A 480 -28.02 -3.13 -22.70
CA PRO A 480 -27.46 -4.14 -21.81
C PRO A 480 -26.30 -4.95 -22.44
N ASP A 481 -26.18 -4.93 -23.76
CA ASP A 481 -25.14 -5.54 -24.59
C ASP A 481 -23.96 -4.60 -24.91
N SER A 482 -24.02 -3.35 -24.45
CA SER A 482 -22.97 -2.37 -24.67
C SER A 482 -21.71 -2.73 -23.87
N ALA A 483 -20.57 -2.79 -24.55
CA ALA A 483 -19.24 -2.94 -23.96
C ALA A 483 -18.37 -1.78 -24.47
N ASN A 484 -17.73 -1.04 -23.55
CA ASN A 484 -16.89 0.12 -23.88
C ASN A 484 -15.79 0.33 -22.83
N GLY A 485 -14.77 1.13 -23.16
CA GLY A 485 -13.63 1.44 -22.29
C GLY A 485 -13.92 2.33 -21.07
N SER A 486 -15.17 2.69 -20.79
CA SER A 486 -15.54 3.64 -19.73
C SER A 486 -16.65 3.14 -18.80
N THR A 487 -17.08 1.88 -18.94
CA THR A 487 -18.17 1.29 -18.13
C THR A 487 -17.69 0.00 -17.50
N GLY A 488 -17.79 -0.07 -16.18
CA GLY A 488 -17.51 -1.24 -15.34
C GLY A 488 -18.68 -1.50 -14.40
N PHE A 489 -18.42 -2.05 -13.22
CA PHE A 489 -19.45 -2.28 -12.22
C PHE A 489 -18.87 -2.52 -10.83
N ARG A 490 -19.72 -2.38 -9.82
CA ARG A 490 -19.47 -2.83 -8.45
C ARG A 490 -20.58 -3.78 -7.99
N VAL A 491 -20.37 -4.45 -6.87
CA VAL A 491 -21.31 -5.48 -6.36
C VAL A 491 -21.78 -5.18 -4.96
N CYS A 492 -22.92 -5.75 -4.57
CA CYS A 492 -23.44 -5.68 -3.22
C CYS A 492 -24.11 -6.98 -2.77
N GLN A 493 -24.38 -7.08 -1.47
CA GLN A 493 -25.09 -8.17 -0.80
C GLN A 493 -26.25 -7.64 0.02
#